data_AF-A0A2V1HUA0-F1
#
_entry.id   AF-A0A2V1HUA0-F1
#
_cell.length_a   1.000
_cell.length_b   1.000
_cell.length_c   1.000
_cell.angle_alpha   90.00
_cell.angle_beta   90.00
_cell.angle_gamma   90.00
#
_symmetry.space_group_name_H-M   'P 1'
#
loop_
_entity.id
_entity.type
_entity.pdbx_description
1 polymer ?
#
loop_
_entity_poly.entity_id
_entity_poly.type
_entity_poly.pdbx_seq_one_letter_code
_entity_poly.pdbx_strand_id
1 'polypeptide(L)'
;MSMSYRARSIMVGRGLLAASLLAASVVLAGCTSNPVAPAPAETTDAPAPVETTTAPVASPEPTTPTGIPITFTCDQLLTPEQVYAFNANFGANPQYVVEPGTVAAEIVALQGISCGWLNQTSNELIEVAVAHLEPADIEARKNELVISSHLVPTYNNVADEGYFTTDGTIGRADVFVGEYWLMMRSSVFFEPGDAISLVEPAATNLQGVS
;
A
#
# COMPACT_ATOMS: atom_id res chain seq x y z
N MET A 1 29.81 36.22 -36.58
CA MET A 1 30.82 36.42 -35.51
C MET A 1 30.97 35.12 -34.74
N SER A 2 32.15 34.51 -34.80
CA SER A 2 32.58 33.36 -34.00
C SER A 2 33.07 33.81 -32.62
N MET A 3 32.83 33.00 -31.59
CA MET A 3 33.64 32.80 -30.35
C MET A 3 32.71 32.18 -29.28
N SER A 4 33.09 31.23 -28.43
CA SER A 4 34.25 30.35 -28.32
C SER A 4 33.87 29.32 -27.26
N TYR A 5 34.16 28.04 -27.51
CA TYR A 5 34.09 26.96 -26.53
C TYR A 5 35.04 27.22 -25.36
N ARG A 6 34.60 26.95 -24.12
CA ARG A 6 35.50 26.62 -23.00
C ARG A 6 34.98 25.40 -22.25
N ALA A 7 35.66 24.29 -22.47
CA ALA A 7 35.62 23.11 -21.62
C ALA A 7 36.35 23.38 -20.30
N ARG A 8 35.82 22.85 -19.19
CA ARG A 8 36.58 22.60 -17.96
C ARG A 8 36.18 21.24 -17.41
N SER A 9 37.07 20.28 -17.62
CA SER A 9 37.10 19.00 -16.91
C SER A 9 37.77 19.21 -15.55
N ILE A 10 37.21 18.63 -14.49
CA ILE A 10 37.96 18.30 -13.26
C ILE A 10 37.66 16.84 -12.95
N MET A 11 38.75 16.13 -12.65
CA MET A 11 38.90 14.69 -12.58
C MET A 11 39.14 14.28 -11.12
N VAL A 12 38.73 13.04 -10.79
CA VAL A 12 39.23 12.16 -9.71
C VAL A 12 38.85 12.48 -8.25
N GLY A 13 38.18 11.50 -7.64
CA GLY A 13 38.23 11.24 -6.20
C GLY A 13 37.97 9.75 -5.93
N ARG A 14 39.04 8.95 -5.91
CA ARG A 14 39.05 7.53 -5.47
C ARG A 14 38.86 7.49 -3.95
N GLY A 15 37.84 6.78 -3.46
CA GLY A 15 37.67 6.44 -2.05
C GLY A 15 37.66 4.92 -1.86
N LEU A 16 38.56 4.43 -1.00
CA LEU A 16 38.88 3.03 -0.77
C LEU A 16 37.85 2.29 0.11
N LEU A 17 37.67 1.00 -0.23
CA LEU A 17 37.56 -0.20 0.62
C LEU A 17 37.42 -0.02 2.15
N ALA A 18 36.38 -0.64 2.72
CA ALA A 18 36.48 -1.34 4.00
C ALA A 18 35.44 -2.49 4.04
N ALA A 19 35.92 -3.71 3.89
CA ALA A 19 35.19 -4.94 4.16
C ALA A 19 35.35 -5.28 5.65
N SER A 20 34.24 -5.53 6.34
CA SER A 20 34.24 -6.01 7.73
C SER A 20 33.30 -7.21 7.83
N LEU A 21 33.90 -8.40 7.79
CA LEU A 21 33.32 -9.68 8.18
C LEU A 21 33.15 -9.71 9.71
N LEU A 22 31.94 -10.00 10.19
CA LEU A 22 31.74 -10.64 11.48
C LEU A 22 30.66 -11.72 11.37
N ALA A 23 31.14 -12.97 11.42
CA ALA A 23 30.34 -14.16 11.59
C ALA A 23 30.00 -14.34 13.08
N ALA A 24 28.73 -14.55 13.39
CA ALA A 24 28.28 -15.04 14.69
C ALA A 24 27.29 -16.18 14.47
N SER A 25 27.82 -17.40 14.55
CA SER A 25 27.07 -18.65 14.53
C SER A 25 26.42 -18.86 15.91
N VAL A 26 25.09 -18.86 15.98
CA VAL A 26 24.36 -19.32 17.17
C VAL A 26 23.84 -20.73 16.90
N VAL A 27 24.40 -21.69 17.63
CA VAL A 27 24.01 -23.09 17.63
C VAL A 27 22.79 -23.24 18.53
N LEU A 28 21.62 -23.58 17.97
CA LEU A 28 20.44 -23.90 18.76
C LEU A 28 20.50 -25.39 19.16
N ALA A 29 20.87 -25.64 20.42
CA ALA A 29 20.86 -26.96 21.03
C ALA A 29 19.42 -27.43 21.28
N GLY A 30 19.14 -28.67 20.89
CA GLY A 30 17.82 -29.29 20.97
C GLY A 30 17.41 -29.68 22.39
N CYS A 31 16.10 -29.60 22.65
CA CYS A 31 15.48 -30.24 23.81
C CYS A 31 15.02 -31.65 23.43
N THR A 32 15.66 -32.61 24.09
CA THR A 32 15.39 -34.04 24.07
C THR A 32 13.99 -34.36 24.59
N SER A 33 13.28 -35.25 23.88
CA SER A 33 12.05 -35.89 24.34
C SER A 33 12.36 -36.92 25.43
N ASN A 34 11.56 -36.91 26.50
CA ASN A 34 11.68 -37.83 27.63
C ASN A 34 10.86 -39.11 27.34
N PRO A 35 11.44 -40.32 27.31
CA PRO A 35 10.67 -41.55 27.17
C PRO A 35 10.05 -41.96 28.51
N VAL A 36 8.72 -42.02 28.57
CA VAL A 36 7.99 -42.66 29.68
C VAL A 36 7.90 -44.16 29.38
N ALA A 37 8.40 -44.96 30.32
CA ALA A 37 8.26 -46.42 30.32
C ALA A 37 6.80 -46.84 30.59
N PRO A 38 6.31 -47.94 29.99
CA PRO A 38 4.93 -48.39 30.18
C PRO A 38 4.76 -49.07 31.54
N ALA A 39 3.69 -48.71 32.26
CA ALA A 39 3.20 -49.43 33.43
C ALA A 39 2.12 -50.47 33.01
N PRO A 40 1.89 -51.53 33.81
CA PRO A 40 1.13 -52.71 33.40
C PRO A 40 -0.36 -52.44 33.17
N ALA A 41 -0.96 -53.22 32.26
CA ALA A 41 -2.37 -53.18 31.94
C ALA A 41 -3.24 -53.74 33.09
N GLU A 42 -4.16 -52.91 33.57
CA GLU A 42 -5.35 -53.37 34.32
C GLU A 42 -6.57 -53.32 33.39
N THR A 43 -7.15 -54.49 33.17
CA THR A 43 -8.37 -54.69 32.38
C THR A 43 -9.56 -54.12 33.14
N THR A 44 -10.13 -53.01 32.67
CA THR A 44 -11.45 -52.55 33.10
C THR A 44 -12.27 -52.27 31.85
N ASP A 45 -13.39 -53.00 31.73
CA ASP A 45 -14.36 -52.94 30.66
C ASP A 45 -15.02 -51.55 30.65
N ALA A 46 -14.71 -50.73 29.63
CA ALA A 46 -15.25 -49.39 29.46
C ALA A 46 -16.26 -49.39 28.30
N PRO A 47 -17.44 -48.75 28.45
CA PRO A 47 -18.45 -48.73 27.41
C PRO A 47 -17.93 -48.00 26.16
N ALA A 48 -18.33 -48.50 24.99
CA ALA A 48 -17.87 -48.03 23.68
C ALA A 48 -17.98 -46.49 23.53
N PRO A 49 -16.98 -45.82 22.93
CA PRO A 49 -17.08 -44.41 22.60
C PRO A 49 -18.23 -44.20 21.61
N VAL A 50 -19.17 -43.32 21.94
CA VAL A 50 -20.08 -42.78 20.94
C VAL A 50 -19.25 -41.80 20.12
N GLU A 51 -18.92 -42.19 18.88
CA GLU A 51 -18.30 -41.31 17.90
C GLU A 51 -19.29 -40.18 17.59
N THR A 52 -19.20 -39.07 18.31
CA THR A 52 -19.75 -37.80 17.85
C THR A 52 -18.94 -37.41 16.63
N THR A 53 -19.42 -37.81 15.46
CA THR A 53 -18.95 -37.32 14.17
C THR A 53 -19.23 -35.83 14.13
N THR A 54 -18.22 -35.02 14.48
CA THR A 54 -18.22 -33.59 14.18
C THR A 54 -18.24 -33.49 12.66
N ALA A 55 -19.39 -33.12 12.09
CA ALA A 55 -19.46 -32.82 10.67
C ALA A 55 -18.40 -31.74 10.37
N PRO A 56 -17.62 -31.88 9.29
CA PRO A 56 -16.67 -30.85 8.91
C PRO A 56 -17.43 -29.55 8.68
N VAL A 57 -17.11 -28.53 9.48
CA VAL A 57 -17.58 -27.17 9.24
C VAL A 57 -16.95 -26.75 7.91
N ALA A 58 -17.78 -26.50 6.90
CA ALA A 58 -17.30 -25.97 5.63
C ALA A 58 -16.55 -24.67 5.92
N SER A 59 -15.27 -24.63 5.55
CA SER A 59 -14.49 -23.39 5.57
C SER A 59 -15.17 -22.41 4.61
N PRO A 60 -15.42 -21.15 5.00
CA PRO A 60 -15.99 -20.18 4.08
C PRO A 60 -15.06 -20.05 2.87
N GLU A 61 -15.62 -20.19 1.67
CA GLU A 61 -14.90 -19.90 0.44
C GLU A 61 -14.50 -18.41 0.46
N PRO A 62 -13.27 -18.03 0.07
CA PRO A 62 -12.88 -16.63 0.03
C PRO A 62 -13.77 -15.90 -0.98
N THR A 63 -14.69 -15.08 -0.48
CA THR A 63 -15.47 -14.17 -1.31
C THR A 63 -14.51 -13.15 -1.90
N THR A 64 -14.52 -13.00 -3.23
CA THR A 64 -13.78 -11.90 -3.87
C THR A 64 -14.42 -10.58 -3.43
N PRO A 65 -13.64 -9.61 -2.92
CA PRO A 65 -14.19 -8.33 -2.51
C PRO A 65 -14.93 -7.69 -3.69
N THR A 66 -16.15 -7.21 -3.42
CA THR A 66 -16.93 -6.46 -4.40
C THR A 66 -17.04 -5.05 -3.86
N GLY A 67 -16.43 -4.08 -4.54
CA GLY A 67 -16.51 -2.69 -4.10
C GLY A 67 -17.89 -2.08 -4.33
N ILE A 68 -18.14 -0.97 -3.65
CA ILE A 68 -19.36 -0.17 -3.74
C ILE A 68 -19.13 0.93 -4.79
N PRO A 69 -20.05 1.13 -5.76
CA PRO A 69 -19.85 2.13 -6.81
C PRO A 69 -19.68 3.55 -6.27
N ILE A 70 -18.60 4.21 -6.68
CA ILE A 70 -18.37 5.64 -6.40
C ILE A 70 -19.35 6.49 -7.22
N THR A 71 -20.00 7.44 -6.55
CA THR A 71 -21.00 8.34 -7.17
C THR A 71 -20.51 9.78 -7.37
N PHE A 72 -19.33 10.11 -6.83
CA PHE A 72 -18.67 11.40 -7.05
C PHE A 72 -17.62 11.33 -8.17
N THR A 73 -17.20 12.50 -8.65
CA THR A 73 -16.27 12.65 -9.77
C THR A 73 -14.84 12.92 -9.31
N CYS A 74 -13.87 12.83 -10.23
CA CYS A 74 -12.47 13.18 -9.97
C CYS A 74 -12.30 14.59 -9.40
N ASP A 75 -13.06 15.57 -9.91
CA ASP A 75 -12.99 16.96 -9.45
C ASP A 75 -13.60 17.15 -8.06
N GLN A 76 -14.46 16.23 -7.61
CA GLN A 76 -14.96 16.20 -6.23
C GLN A 76 -13.97 15.49 -5.29
N LEU A 77 -13.22 14.51 -5.78
CA LEU A 77 -12.17 13.84 -5.01
C LEU A 77 -10.99 14.79 -4.75
N LEU A 78 -10.52 15.47 -5.80
CA LEU A 78 -9.41 16.40 -5.73
C LEU A 78 -9.65 17.54 -6.72
N THR A 79 -9.89 18.75 -6.23
CA THR A 79 -10.30 19.86 -7.11
C THR A 79 -9.11 20.40 -7.92
N PRO A 80 -9.35 21.01 -9.09
CA PRO A 80 -8.30 21.70 -9.84
C PRO A 80 -7.55 22.75 -9.02
N GLU A 81 -8.23 23.46 -8.11
CA GLU A 81 -7.59 24.44 -7.22
C GLU A 81 -6.64 23.78 -6.22
N GLN A 82 -7.00 22.61 -5.68
CA GLN A 82 -6.14 21.86 -4.76
C GLN A 82 -4.88 21.36 -5.48
N VAL A 83 -5.01 20.88 -6.72
CA VAL A 83 -3.88 20.48 -7.57
C VAL A 83 -3.01 21.68 -7.96
N TYR A 84 -3.63 22.81 -8.29
CA TYR A 84 -2.92 24.05 -8.59
C TYR A 84 -2.11 24.55 -7.38
N ALA A 85 -2.68 24.45 -6.17
CA ALA A 85 -2.00 24.81 -4.93
C ALA A 85 -0.77 23.93 -4.63
N PHE A 86 -0.84 22.64 -5.00
CA PHE A 86 0.32 21.74 -4.98
C PHE A 86 1.39 22.18 -5.99
N ASN A 87 1.00 22.33 -7.26
CA ASN A 87 1.89 22.77 -8.31
C ASN A 87 1.09 23.26 -9.53
N ALA A 88 1.23 24.56 -9.84
CA ALA A 88 0.50 25.23 -10.92
C ALA A 88 0.76 24.66 -12.34
N ASN A 89 1.78 23.82 -12.52
CA ASN A 89 2.03 23.15 -13.81
C ASN A 89 1.24 21.84 -13.95
N PHE A 90 0.60 21.33 -12.90
CA PHE A 90 -0.29 20.18 -13.01
C PHE A 90 -1.69 20.62 -13.41
N GLY A 91 -2.30 19.84 -14.31
CA GLY A 91 -3.69 20.00 -14.72
C GLY A 91 -4.34 18.65 -14.98
N ALA A 92 -5.67 18.63 -15.07
CA ALA A 92 -6.42 17.42 -15.36
C ALA A 92 -5.93 16.80 -16.68
N ASN A 93 -5.75 15.48 -16.68
CA ASN A 93 -5.37 14.73 -17.86
C ASN A 93 -6.59 13.96 -18.40
N PRO A 94 -7.37 14.54 -19.34
CA PRO A 94 -8.54 13.86 -19.91
C PRO A 94 -8.16 12.68 -20.82
N GLN A 95 -6.88 12.46 -21.10
CA GLN A 95 -6.35 11.32 -21.86
C GLN A 95 -5.67 10.30 -20.93
N TYR A 96 -5.83 10.45 -19.62
CA TYR A 96 -5.32 9.47 -18.65
C TYR A 96 -5.96 8.10 -18.89
N VAL A 97 -5.11 7.09 -18.92
CA VAL A 97 -5.49 5.68 -19.04
C VAL A 97 -4.85 4.96 -17.87
N VAL A 98 -5.67 4.22 -17.13
CA VAL A 98 -5.19 3.39 -16.03
C VAL A 98 -4.30 2.30 -16.58
N GLU A 99 -3.09 2.20 -16.05
CA GLU A 99 -2.12 1.19 -16.44
C GLU A 99 -2.55 -0.18 -15.88
N PRO A 100 -2.67 -1.24 -16.72
CA PRO A 100 -3.02 -2.57 -16.25
C PRO A 100 -2.03 -3.14 -15.23
N GLY A 101 -2.54 -3.92 -14.27
CA GLY A 101 -1.70 -4.58 -13.26
C GLY A 101 -1.23 -3.67 -12.12
N THR A 102 -1.75 -2.44 -12.06
CA THR A 102 -1.45 -1.47 -11.01
C THR A 102 -2.54 -1.43 -9.96
N VAL A 103 -2.25 -0.83 -8.80
CA VAL A 103 -3.24 -0.67 -7.72
C VAL A 103 -4.45 0.17 -8.15
N ALA A 104 -4.28 1.15 -9.05
CA ALA A 104 -5.44 1.86 -9.57
C ALA A 104 -6.30 0.99 -10.48
N ALA A 105 -5.71 0.08 -11.24
CA ALA A 105 -6.47 -0.88 -12.04
C ALA A 105 -7.29 -1.81 -11.13
N GLU A 106 -6.73 -2.22 -10.00
CA GLU A 106 -7.44 -2.94 -8.95
C GLU A 106 -8.60 -2.11 -8.37
N ILE A 107 -8.34 -0.85 -7.98
CA ILE A 107 -9.37 0.05 -7.46
C ILE A 107 -10.53 0.24 -8.46
N VAL A 108 -10.23 0.41 -9.75
CA VAL A 108 -11.26 0.54 -10.80
C VAL A 108 -12.04 -0.78 -10.98
N ALA A 109 -11.38 -1.93 -10.85
CA ALA A 109 -12.06 -3.23 -10.85
C ALA A 109 -13.02 -3.39 -9.65
N LEU A 110 -12.73 -2.71 -8.54
CA LEU A 110 -13.59 -2.59 -7.35
C LEU A 110 -14.65 -1.48 -7.48
N GLN A 111 -15.06 -1.12 -8.70
CA GLN A 111 -16.05 -0.06 -8.97
C GLN A 111 -15.63 1.34 -8.46
N GLY A 112 -14.34 1.52 -8.20
CA GLY A 112 -13.75 2.80 -7.86
C GLY A 112 -13.54 3.72 -9.06
N ILE A 113 -12.98 4.90 -8.80
CA ILE A 113 -12.53 5.85 -9.83
C ILE A 113 -11.02 6.00 -9.78
N SER A 114 -10.42 6.35 -10.92
CA SER A 114 -9.01 6.72 -11.03
C SER A 114 -8.85 7.93 -11.94
N CYS A 115 -8.04 8.88 -11.49
CA CYS A 115 -7.89 10.21 -12.03
C CYS A 115 -6.41 10.50 -12.27
N GLY A 116 -6.09 11.14 -13.39
CA GLY A 116 -4.73 11.53 -13.74
C GLY A 116 -4.56 13.04 -13.76
N TRP A 117 -3.49 13.52 -13.14
CA TRP A 117 -3.03 14.91 -13.17
C TRP A 117 -1.66 14.95 -13.83
N LEU A 118 -1.54 15.66 -14.94
CA LEU A 118 -0.33 15.71 -15.75
C LEU A 118 0.37 17.06 -15.56
N ASN A 119 1.66 17.01 -15.25
CA ASN A 119 2.52 18.17 -15.33
C ASN A 119 2.75 18.55 -16.80
N GLN A 120 2.33 19.74 -17.20
CA GLN A 120 2.36 20.21 -18.60
C GLN A 120 3.77 20.53 -19.11
N THR A 121 4.79 20.49 -18.24
CA THR A 121 6.19 20.78 -18.60
C THR A 121 7.09 19.55 -18.50
N SER A 122 6.97 18.75 -17.44
CA SER A 122 7.79 17.55 -17.21
C SER A 122 7.16 16.27 -17.76
N ASN A 123 5.85 16.27 -18.03
CA ASN A 123 5.02 15.07 -18.30
C ASN A 123 4.96 14.07 -17.13
N GLU A 124 5.32 14.49 -15.92
CA GLU A 124 5.08 13.68 -14.72
C GLU A 124 3.58 13.52 -14.49
N LEU A 125 3.17 12.30 -14.12
CA LEU A 125 1.80 11.94 -13.84
C LEU A 125 1.62 11.73 -12.33
N ILE A 126 0.62 12.37 -11.76
CA ILE A 126 0.06 12.01 -10.46
C ILE A 126 -1.23 11.26 -10.74
N GLU A 127 -1.31 10.06 -10.21
CA GLU A 127 -2.47 9.21 -10.31
C GLU A 127 -3.13 9.11 -8.94
N VAL A 128 -4.43 9.37 -8.90
CA VAL A 128 -5.25 9.33 -7.69
C VAL A 128 -6.39 8.38 -7.95
N ALA A 129 -6.56 7.37 -7.11
CA ALA A 129 -7.66 6.42 -7.22
C ALA A 129 -8.34 6.23 -5.87
N VAL A 130 -9.64 5.95 -5.88
CA VAL A 130 -10.39 5.65 -4.67
C VAL A 130 -11.37 4.51 -4.88
N ALA A 131 -11.41 3.59 -3.94
CA ALA A 131 -12.44 2.56 -3.81
C ALA A 131 -13.29 2.82 -2.56
N HIS A 132 -14.57 2.47 -2.63
CA HIS A 132 -15.45 2.33 -1.45
C HIS A 132 -15.64 0.83 -1.23
N LEU A 133 -15.31 0.33 -0.04
CA LEU A 133 -15.31 -1.08 0.28
C LEU A 133 -16.08 -1.33 1.58
N GLU A 134 -16.57 -2.56 1.74
CA GLU A 134 -17.13 -2.99 3.02
C GLU A 134 -16.06 -2.94 4.13
N PRO A 135 -16.44 -2.71 5.40
CA PRO A 135 -15.48 -2.59 6.50
C PRO A 135 -14.50 -3.77 6.63
N ALA A 136 -14.96 -4.99 6.36
CA ALA A 136 -14.11 -6.18 6.41
C ALA A 136 -12.99 -6.15 5.35
N ASP A 137 -13.27 -5.61 4.16
CA ASP A 137 -12.32 -5.50 3.05
C ASP A 137 -11.31 -4.37 3.29
N ILE A 138 -11.74 -3.28 3.95
CA ILE A 138 -10.83 -2.22 4.42
C ILE A 138 -9.82 -2.77 5.41
N GLU A 139 -10.28 -3.49 6.43
CA GLU A 139 -9.38 -4.10 7.42
C GLU A 139 -8.47 -5.16 6.80
N ALA A 140 -8.97 -5.95 5.85
CA ALA A 140 -8.13 -6.87 5.09
C ALA A 140 -7.01 -6.13 4.32
N ARG A 141 -7.33 -5.00 3.67
CA ARG A 141 -6.33 -4.20 2.95
C ARG A 141 -5.29 -3.58 3.88
N LYS A 142 -5.72 -3.02 5.01
CA LYS A 142 -4.78 -2.48 6.02
C LYS A 142 -3.80 -3.55 6.48
N ASN A 143 -4.30 -4.74 6.81
CA ASN A 143 -3.46 -5.88 7.22
C ASN A 143 -2.44 -6.29 6.15
N GLU A 144 -2.80 -6.23 4.87
CA GLU A 144 -1.85 -6.46 3.77
C GLU A 144 -0.77 -5.36 3.71
N LEU A 145 -1.17 -4.08 3.85
CA LEU A 145 -0.25 -2.95 3.79
C LEU A 145 0.68 -2.85 4.99
N VAL A 146 0.28 -3.34 6.17
CA VAL A 146 1.18 -3.52 7.31
C VAL A 146 2.38 -4.41 6.96
N ILE A 147 2.19 -5.40 6.08
CA ILE A 147 3.23 -6.36 5.69
C ILE A 147 4.04 -5.82 4.49
N SER A 148 3.37 -5.17 3.54
CA SER A 148 3.93 -4.81 2.23
C SER A 148 4.37 -3.35 2.10
N SER A 149 4.09 -2.51 3.10
CA SER A 149 4.31 -1.06 3.06
C SER A 149 4.82 -0.53 4.42
N HIS A 150 4.88 0.78 4.58
CA HIS A 150 5.30 1.43 5.81
C HIS A 150 4.23 2.38 6.32
N LEU A 151 3.85 2.23 7.59
CA LEU A 151 2.90 3.11 8.25
C LEU A 151 3.41 4.56 8.30
N VAL A 152 2.54 5.52 8.00
CA VAL A 152 2.82 6.96 7.97
C VAL A 152 1.92 7.70 8.95
N PRO A 153 2.38 7.95 10.19
CA PRO A 153 1.57 8.60 11.21
C PRO A 153 1.11 10.03 10.85
N THR A 154 1.82 10.72 9.95
CA THR A 154 1.46 12.10 9.56
C THR A 154 0.16 12.19 8.78
N TYR A 155 -0.31 11.10 8.16
CA TYR A 155 -1.60 11.08 7.46
C TYR A 155 -2.80 10.96 8.43
N ASN A 156 -2.58 10.49 9.66
CA ASN A 156 -3.67 10.20 10.63
C ASN A 156 -4.39 11.46 11.17
N ASN A 157 -3.99 12.66 10.74
CA ASN A 157 -4.70 13.90 11.05
C ASN A 157 -6.01 14.03 10.24
N VAL A 158 -6.09 13.37 9.09
CA VAL A 158 -7.19 13.48 8.11
C VAL A 158 -7.75 12.12 7.70
N ALA A 159 -7.20 11.03 8.25
CA ALA A 159 -7.49 9.65 7.88
C ALA A 159 -7.35 8.73 9.10
N ASP A 160 -7.91 7.53 9.03
CA ASP A 160 -7.80 6.54 10.11
C ASP A 160 -6.39 5.93 10.14
N GLU A 161 -5.85 5.64 8.95
CA GLU A 161 -4.54 5.04 8.78
C GLU A 161 -3.99 5.36 7.39
N GLY A 162 -2.67 5.43 7.27
CA GLY A 162 -2.04 5.63 5.98
C GLY A 162 -0.66 4.99 5.89
N TYR A 163 -0.30 4.58 4.69
CA TYR A 163 0.92 3.86 4.38
C TYR A 163 1.62 4.49 3.19
N PHE A 164 2.92 4.25 3.08
CA PHE A 164 3.71 4.67 1.95
C PHE A 164 4.73 3.60 1.58
N THR A 165 4.85 3.37 0.28
CA THR A 165 5.86 2.48 -0.30
C THR A 165 6.45 3.14 -1.54
N THR A 166 7.57 2.59 -2.00
CA THR A 166 8.23 3.01 -3.23
C THR A 166 8.51 1.80 -4.08
N ASP A 167 8.19 1.87 -5.36
CA ASP A 167 8.62 0.90 -6.37
C ASP A 167 9.50 1.63 -7.39
N GLY A 168 10.81 1.36 -7.32
CA GLY A 168 11.81 2.10 -8.07
C GLY A 168 11.78 3.60 -7.74
N THR A 169 11.34 4.41 -8.70
CA THR A 169 11.23 5.88 -8.54
C THR A 169 9.79 6.35 -8.32
N ILE A 170 8.82 5.45 -8.17
CA ILE A 170 7.42 5.79 -7.97
C ILE A 170 7.09 5.60 -6.49
N GLY A 171 6.76 6.69 -5.79
CA GLY A 171 6.14 6.62 -4.48
C GLY A 171 4.64 6.40 -4.59
N ARG A 172 4.11 5.63 -3.64
CA ARG A 172 2.68 5.34 -3.51
C ARG A 172 2.24 5.58 -2.07
N ALA A 173 1.25 6.43 -1.88
CA ALA A 173 0.52 6.60 -0.64
C ALA A 173 -0.80 5.80 -0.71
N ASP A 174 -1.10 5.04 0.33
CA ASP A 174 -2.37 4.33 0.54
C ASP A 174 -2.99 4.85 1.84
N VAL A 175 -4.19 5.42 1.78
CA VAL A 175 -4.82 6.16 2.90
C VAL A 175 -6.25 5.70 3.08
N PHE A 176 -6.65 5.45 4.33
CA PHE A 176 -7.97 4.93 4.68
C PHE A 176 -8.80 5.99 5.40
N VAL A 177 -9.98 6.28 4.86
CA VAL A 177 -10.94 7.24 5.44
C VAL A 177 -12.29 6.56 5.56
N GLY A 178 -12.61 6.05 6.76
CA GLY A 178 -13.78 5.21 6.97
C GLY A 178 -13.74 3.98 6.06
N GLU A 179 -14.74 3.89 5.18
CA GLU A 179 -14.90 2.79 4.20
C GLU A 179 -14.20 3.06 2.85
N TYR A 180 -13.42 4.14 2.75
CA TYR A 180 -12.71 4.51 1.53
C TYR A 180 -11.23 4.15 1.61
N TRP A 181 -10.71 3.59 0.52
CA TRP A 181 -9.27 3.43 0.27
C TRP A 181 -8.85 4.40 -0.83
N LEU A 182 -8.11 5.43 -0.44
CA LEU A 182 -7.50 6.43 -1.30
C LEU A 182 -6.06 6.01 -1.62
N MET A 183 -5.73 5.87 -2.90
CA MET A 183 -4.37 5.62 -3.37
C MET A 183 -3.88 6.81 -4.20
N MET A 184 -2.65 7.25 -3.95
CA MET A 184 -1.96 8.21 -4.79
C MET A 184 -0.59 7.67 -5.19
N ARG A 185 -0.22 7.78 -6.46
CA ARG A 185 1.13 7.41 -6.91
C ARG A 185 1.71 8.41 -7.90
N SER A 186 3.02 8.63 -7.80
CA SER A 186 3.76 9.47 -8.74
C SER A 186 5.27 9.31 -8.61
N SER A 187 6.00 9.69 -9.65
CA SER A 187 7.45 9.86 -9.59
C SER A 187 7.87 11.10 -8.81
N VAL A 188 6.96 12.04 -8.52
CA VAL A 188 7.23 13.22 -7.70
C VAL A 188 7.11 12.94 -6.20
N PHE A 189 6.68 11.73 -5.82
CA PHE A 189 6.58 11.30 -4.42
C PHE A 189 7.80 10.44 -4.07
N PHE A 190 8.82 11.04 -3.49
CA PHE A 190 10.03 10.34 -3.05
C PHE A 190 9.91 9.86 -1.61
N GLU A 191 9.20 10.62 -0.79
CA GLU A 191 8.90 10.31 0.60
C GLU A 191 7.43 10.67 0.95
N PRO A 192 6.89 10.20 2.09
CA PRO A 192 5.50 10.47 2.43
C PRO A 192 5.16 11.98 2.52
N GLY A 193 6.14 12.80 2.91
CA GLY A 193 5.98 14.25 2.98
C GLY A 193 5.68 14.91 1.63
N ASP A 194 6.07 14.30 0.50
CA ASP A 194 5.80 14.85 -0.82
C ASP A 194 4.32 14.71 -1.20
N ALA A 195 3.68 13.61 -0.79
CA ALA A 195 2.29 13.31 -1.11
C ALA A 195 1.29 14.01 -0.17
N ILE A 196 1.71 14.40 1.05
CA ILE A 196 0.79 14.89 2.10
C ILE A 196 -0.08 16.07 1.64
N SER A 197 0.50 16.97 0.84
CA SER A 197 -0.16 18.17 0.33
C SER A 197 -1.30 17.89 -0.66
N LEU A 198 -1.39 16.67 -1.20
CA LEU A 198 -2.51 16.18 -2.00
C LEU A 198 -3.38 15.19 -1.22
N VAL A 199 -2.77 14.36 -0.36
CA VAL A 199 -3.50 13.43 0.51
C VAL A 199 -4.47 14.17 1.43
N GLU A 200 -4.04 15.23 2.11
CA GLU A 200 -4.88 15.98 3.04
C GLU A 200 -6.16 16.55 2.41
N PRO A 201 -6.11 17.31 1.31
CA PRO A 201 -7.31 17.80 0.67
C PRO A 201 -8.21 16.67 0.14
N ALA A 202 -7.64 15.61 -0.46
CA ALA A 202 -8.43 14.50 -0.96
C ALA A 202 -9.15 13.73 0.16
N ALA A 203 -8.44 13.42 1.25
CA ALA A 203 -9.01 12.77 2.42
C ALA A 203 -10.11 13.62 3.07
N THR A 204 -9.90 14.94 3.14
CA THR A 204 -10.91 15.89 3.65
C THR A 204 -12.15 15.91 2.76
N ASN A 205 -11.99 15.92 1.43
CA ASN A 205 -13.12 15.87 0.51
C ASN A 205 -13.91 14.57 0.64
N LEU A 206 -13.24 13.43 0.87
CA LEU A 206 -13.88 12.13 1.10
C LEU A 206 -14.83 12.14 2.30
N GLN A 207 -14.45 12.80 3.40
CA GLN A 207 -15.31 12.98 4.58
C GLN A 207 -16.56 13.83 4.29
N GLY A 208 -16.53 14.65 3.23
CA GLY A 208 -17.65 15.48 2.80
C GLY A 208 -18.61 14.81 1.82
N VAL A 209 -18.22 13.68 1.23
CA VAL A 209 -19.04 12.88 0.28
C VAL A 209 -19.45 11.53 0.84
N SER A 210 -18.91 11.13 1.99
CA SER A 210 -19.29 9.96 2.80
C SER A 210 -20.63 10.12 3.49
#